data_AF-A0A0K8RJX0-F1
#
_entry.id   AF-A0A0K8RJX0-F1
#
_cell.length_a   1.000
_cell.length_b   1.000
_cell.length_c   1.000
_cell.angle_alpha   90.00
_cell.angle_beta   90.00
_cell.angle_gamma   90.00
#
_symmetry.space_group_name_H-M   'P 1'
#
loop_
_entity.id
_entity.type
_entity.pdbx_description
1 polymer ?
#
loop_
_entity_poly.entity_id
_entity_poly.type
_entity_poly.pdbx_seq_one_letter_code
_entity_poly.pdbx_strand_id
1 'polypeptide(L)'
;MKTLCLALAVTVIVAALLADVTAYFEGQVPVLPPGAVAPPPGDVCDSCSASAKCRNGTCCLRSRSRSGFEYSAICKPLGQRGDACSESPTKGDIFVGHCPCRKGLRCREIKENRHICVTEK
;
A
#
# COMPACT_ATOMS: atom_id res chain seq x y z
N MET A 1 -0.78 24.76 -35.83
CA MET A 1 0.53 24.24 -35.38
C MET A 1 1.00 24.87 -34.06
N LYS A 2 1.03 26.19 -33.90
CA LYS A 2 1.53 26.85 -32.66
C LYS A 2 0.70 26.60 -31.39
N THR A 3 -0.62 26.56 -31.52
CA THR A 3 -1.55 26.32 -30.39
C THR A 3 -1.46 24.89 -29.83
N LEU A 4 -1.24 23.91 -30.71
CA LEU A 4 -1.09 22.50 -30.32
C LEU A 4 0.21 22.26 -29.53
N CYS A 5 1.32 22.90 -29.95
CA CYS A 5 2.59 22.81 -29.22
C CYS A 5 2.51 23.45 -27.84
N LEU A 6 1.83 24.60 -27.71
CA LEU A 6 1.64 25.28 -26.43
C LEU A 6 0.77 24.45 -25.47
N ALA A 7 -0.32 23.88 -25.98
CA ALA A 7 -1.19 23.02 -25.19
C ALA A 7 -0.46 21.76 -24.69
N LEU A 8 0.32 21.12 -25.56
CA LEU A 8 1.15 19.96 -25.19
C LEU A 8 2.24 20.32 -24.17
N ALA A 9 2.89 21.47 -24.31
CA ALA A 9 3.89 21.91 -23.35
C ALA A 9 3.27 22.13 -21.96
N VAL A 10 2.10 22.77 -21.90
CA VAL A 10 1.39 22.99 -20.63
C VAL A 10 0.94 21.68 -19.99
N THR A 11 0.37 20.74 -20.76
CA THR A 11 -0.06 19.45 -20.19
C THR A 11 1.11 18.63 -19.66
N VAL A 12 2.26 18.63 -20.33
CA VAL A 12 3.47 17.95 -19.86
C VAL A 12 3.98 18.59 -18.55
N ILE A 13 4.01 19.93 -18.48
CA ILE A 13 4.44 20.63 -17.25
C ILE A 13 3.50 20.31 -16.08
N VAL A 14 2.19 20.34 -16.30
CA VAL A 14 1.19 20.02 -15.26
C VAL A 14 1.31 18.57 -14.80
N ALA A 15 1.47 17.62 -15.73
CA ALA A 15 1.63 16.21 -15.39
C ALA A 15 2.91 15.94 -14.57
N ALA A 16 4.02 16.60 -14.92
CA ALA A 16 5.28 16.48 -14.19
C ALA A 16 5.17 17.03 -12.76
N LEU A 17 4.55 18.21 -12.59
CA LEU A 17 4.32 18.81 -11.27
C LEU A 17 3.38 17.96 -10.39
N LEU A 18 2.35 17.35 -10.98
CA LEU A 18 1.44 16.46 -10.25
C LEU A 18 2.14 15.20 -9.74
N ALA A 19 2.96 14.56 -10.56
CA ALA A 19 3.70 13.35 -10.18
C ALA A 19 4.64 13.61 -8.98
N ASP A 20 5.34 14.75 -9.00
CA ASP A 20 6.28 15.15 -7.95
C ASP A 20 5.57 15.40 -6.60
N VAL A 21 4.40 16.07 -6.63
CA VAL A 21 3.60 16.32 -5.42
C VAL A 21 3.06 15.01 -4.84
N THR A 22 2.63 14.07 -5.67
CA THR A 22 2.08 12.78 -5.19
C THR A 22 3.14 11.87 -4.59
N ALA A 23 4.38 11.92 -5.07
CA ALA A 23 5.49 11.14 -4.52
C ALA A 23 5.81 11.52 -3.06
N TYR A 24 5.54 12.77 -2.67
CA TYR A 24 5.79 13.27 -1.30
C TYR A 24 4.91 12.64 -0.21
N PHE A 25 3.83 11.94 -0.59
CA PHE A 25 2.89 11.33 0.35
C PHE A 25 3.16 9.84 0.62
N GLU A 26 4.09 9.21 -0.10
CA GLU A 26 4.47 7.83 0.19
C GLU A 26 5.35 7.73 1.44
N GLY A 27 5.02 6.80 2.35
CA GLY A 27 5.84 6.53 3.55
C GLY A 27 5.60 7.46 4.75
N GLN A 28 4.51 8.23 4.79
CA GLN A 28 4.17 9.03 5.98
C GLN A 28 3.88 8.14 7.21
N VAL A 29 4.58 8.40 8.31
CA VAL A 29 4.41 7.70 9.60
C VAL A 29 3.86 8.68 10.65
N PRO A 30 2.93 8.26 11.53
CA PRO A 30 2.48 9.09 12.64
C PRO A 30 3.66 9.54 13.52
N VAL A 31 3.75 10.84 13.80
CA VAL A 31 4.72 11.37 14.77
C VAL A 31 4.19 11.07 16.17
N LEU A 32 5.00 10.40 17.01
CA LEU A 32 4.62 10.13 18.39
C LEU A 32 4.82 11.39 19.25
N PRO A 33 3.90 11.69 20.19
CA PRO A 33 4.10 12.77 21.15
C PRO A 33 5.28 12.46 22.10
N PRO A 34 5.89 13.48 22.72
CA PRO A 34 7.00 13.27 23.66
C PRO A 34 6.62 12.29 24.78
N GLY A 35 7.48 11.31 25.04
CA GLY A 35 7.26 10.27 26.06
C GLY A 35 6.41 9.08 25.60
N ALA A 36 5.81 9.11 24.41
CA ALA A 36 5.14 7.94 23.85
C ALA A 36 6.15 7.01 23.15
N VAL A 37 6.03 5.71 23.43
CA VAL A 37 6.81 4.66 22.78
C VAL A 37 5.94 3.97 21.75
N ALA A 38 6.49 3.70 20.57
CA ALA A 38 5.79 2.94 19.55
C ALA A 38 5.51 1.53 20.08
N PRO A 39 4.28 1.00 19.92
CA PRO A 39 4.00 -0.37 20.31
C PRO A 39 4.91 -1.33 19.53
N PRO A 40 5.30 -2.46 20.15
CA PRO A 40 6.07 -3.47 19.46
C PRO A 40 5.31 -4.00 18.24
N PRO A 41 6.03 -4.47 17.21
CA PRO A 41 5.38 -4.96 16.01
C PRO A 41 4.54 -6.21 16.29
N GLY A 42 3.32 -6.23 15.74
CA GLY A 42 2.37 -7.34 15.90
C GLY A 42 2.73 -8.58 15.06
N ASP A 43 2.33 -9.74 15.56
CA ASP A 43 2.42 -11.05 14.94
C ASP A 43 1.19 -11.36 14.06
N VAL A 44 1.22 -12.50 13.36
CA VAL A 44 0.11 -12.90 12.49
C VAL A 44 -1.19 -12.99 13.28
N CYS A 45 -2.27 -12.41 12.72
CA CYS A 45 -3.59 -12.24 13.33
C CYS A 45 -3.70 -11.20 14.45
N ASP A 46 -2.61 -10.54 14.85
CA ASP A 46 -2.70 -9.40 15.75
C ASP A 46 -3.36 -8.21 15.04
N SER A 47 -4.02 -7.38 15.85
CA SER A 47 -4.59 -6.11 15.40
C SER A 47 -3.47 -5.15 14.99
N CYS A 48 -3.66 -4.46 13.88
CA CYS A 48 -2.70 -3.50 13.36
C CYS A 48 -3.38 -2.18 12.96
N SER A 49 -2.59 -1.12 12.92
CA SER A 49 -3.05 0.22 12.55
C SER A 49 -1.89 1.03 11.96
N ALA A 50 -2.15 2.27 11.57
CA ALA A 50 -1.09 3.18 11.11
C ALA A 50 0.02 3.38 12.16
N SER A 51 -0.34 3.27 13.46
CA SER A 51 0.57 3.43 14.60
C SER A 51 1.10 2.10 15.16
N ALA A 52 0.38 1.01 14.93
CA ALA A 52 0.75 -0.34 15.37
C ALA A 52 1.11 -1.19 14.15
N LYS A 53 2.41 -1.25 13.84
CA LYS A 53 2.94 -1.94 12.66
C LYS A 53 3.00 -3.45 12.88
N CYS A 54 2.99 -4.20 11.79
CA CYS A 54 3.20 -5.65 11.80
C CYS A 54 4.69 -5.98 11.69
N ARG A 55 5.08 -7.18 12.09
CA ARG A 55 6.46 -7.67 11.93
C ARG A 55 6.89 -7.75 10.46
N ASN A 56 8.20 -7.84 10.24
CA ASN A 56 8.73 -8.09 8.91
C ASN A 56 8.20 -9.41 8.33
N GLY A 57 7.81 -9.41 7.05
CA GLY A 57 7.23 -10.57 6.39
C GLY A 57 5.71 -10.68 6.53
N THR A 58 5.06 -9.70 7.17
CA THR A 58 3.60 -9.55 7.22
C THR A 58 3.18 -8.16 6.74
N CYS A 59 1.89 -8.01 6.42
CA CYS A 59 1.26 -6.75 6.05
C CYS A 59 0.03 -6.51 6.93
N CYS A 60 -0.34 -5.24 7.11
CA CYS A 60 -1.58 -4.88 7.80
C CYS A 60 -2.75 -4.91 6.80
N LEU A 61 -3.63 -5.90 6.91
CA LEU A 61 -4.73 -6.10 5.97
C LEU A 61 -6.08 -5.76 6.63
N ARG A 62 -6.82 -4.83 6.01
CA ARG A 62 -8.20 -4.51 6.40
C ARG A 62 -9.09 -5.72 6.14
N SER A 63 -9.68 -6.25 7.21
CA SER A 63 -10.68 -7.31 7.16
C SER A 63 -12.04 -6.73 7.51
N ARG A 64 -13.11 -7.26 6.90
CA ARG A 64 -14.46 -7.03 7.43
C ARG A 64 -14.57 -7.81 8.73
N SER A 65 -14.77 -7.13 9.87
CA SER A 65 -15.03 -7.85 11.10
C SER A 65 -16.33 -8.64 10.98
N ARG A 66 -16.40 -9.79 11.67
CA ARG A 66 -17.61 -10.63 11.71
C ARG A 66 -18.86 -9.89 12.20
N SER A 67 -18.69 -8.81 12.97
CA SER A 67 -19.79 -8.00 13.52
C SER A 67 -20.30 -6.92 12.56
N GLY A 68 -19.70 -6.75 11.38
CA GLY A 68 -20.21 -5.89 10.30
C GLY A 68 -20.17 -4.38 10.57
N PHE A 69 -19.99 -3.95 11.82
CA PHE A 69 -20.00 -2.54 12.24
C PHE A 69 -18.62 -1.88 12.26
N GLU A 70 -17.55 -2.66 12.36
CA GLU A 70 -16.19 -2.11 12.49
C GLU A 70 -15.22 -2.77 11.52
N TYR A 71 -14.42 -1.97 10.83
CA TYR A 71 -13.34 -2.48 9.99
C TYR A 71 -12.09 -2.62 10.86
N SER A 72 -11.74 -3.85 11.22
CA SER A 72 -10.46 -4.12 11.87
C SER A 72 -9.40 -4.44 10.82
N ALA A 73 -8.16 -4.04 11.08
CA ALA A 73 -7.03 -4.48 10.30
C ALA A 73 -6.20 -5.46 11.13
N ILE A 74 -5.76 -6.54 10.49
CA ILE A 74 -4.97 -7.59 11.13
C ILE A 74 -3.72 -7.90 10.33
N CYS A 75 -2.66 -8.28 11.02
CA CYS A 75 -1.43 -8.70 10.38
C CYS A 75 -1.63 -10.02 9.64
N LYS A 76 -1.31 -10.03 8.35
CA LYS A 76 -1.37 -11.21 7.46
C LYS A 76 -0.01 -11.45 6.81
N PRO A 77 0.34 -12.70 6.48
CA PRO A 77 1.57 -12.98 5.77
C PRO A 77 1.58 -12.30 4.39
N LEU A 78 2.77 -11.93 3.91
CA LEU A 78 2.96 -11.45 2.55
C LEU A 78 2.57 -12.51 1.51
N GLY A 79 2.13 -12.05 0.34
CA GLY A 79 1.73 -12.91 -0.76
C GLY A 79 2.90 -13.76 -1.28
N GLN A 80 2.63 -15.05 -1.49
CA GLN A 80 3.55 -15.98 -2.13
C GLN A 80 3.33 -16.01 -3.64
N ARG A 81 4.21 -16.69 -4.37
CA ARG A 81 4.09 -16.83 -5.82
C ARG A 81 2.74 -17.46 -6.18
N GLY A 82 1.97 -16.80 -7.03
CA GLY A 82 0.63 -17.23 -7.44
C GLY A 82 -0.51 -16.61 -6.63
N ASP A 83 -0.23 -16.06 -5.45
CA ASP A 83 -1.26 -15.41 -4.63
C ASP A 83 -1.72 -14.10 -5.25
N ALA A 84 -2.98 -13.75 -5.02
CA ALA A 84 -3.50 -12.44 -5.37
C ALA A 84 -2.79 -11.36 -4.53
N CYS A 85 -2.55 -10.21 -5.14
CA CYS A 85 -1.82 -9.11 -4.51
C CYS A 85 -2.47 -7.75 -4.80
N SER A 86 -2.12 -6.77 -3.98
CA SER A 86 -2.49 -5.36 -4.16
C SER A 86 -1.21 -4.54 -4.10
N GLU A 87 -1.00 -3.65 -5.07
CA GLU A 87 0.25 -2.89 -5.20
C GLU A 87 0.38 -1.78 -4.17
N SER A 88 -0.69 -1.04 -3.91
CA SER A 88 -0.64 0.15 -3.06
C SER A 88 -1.55 0.04 -1.82
N PRO A 89 -1.04 0.38 -0.63
CA PRO A 89 -1.88 0.56 0.54
C PRO A 89 -2.73 1.83 0.39
N THR A 90 -3.94 1.84 0.96
CA THR A 90 -4.85 2.98 0.79
C THR A 90 -4.45 4.19 1.65
N LYS A 91 -3.87 3.95 2.84
CA LYS A 91 -3.30 4.96 3.75
C LYS A 91 -2.58 4.28 4.94
N GLY A 92 -1.44 4.82 5.38
CA GLY A 92 -0.76 4.38 6.61
C GLY A 92 -0.28 2.91 6.61
N ASP A 93 0.06 2.38 5.43
CA ASP A 93 0.44 0.98 5.18
C ASP A 93 -0.66 -0.06 5.47
N ILE A 94 -1.92 0.34 5.38
CA ILE A 94 -3.07 -0.56 5.50
C ILE A 94 -3.54 -0.97 4.10
N PHE A 95 -3.49 -2.27 3.82
CA PHE A 95 -3.92 -2.88 2.57
C PHE A 95 -5.40 -3.21 2.58
N VAL A 96 -6.02 -3.18 1.40
CA VAL A 96 -7.41 -3.58 1.17
C VAL A 96 -7.40 -4.71 0.14
N GLY A 97 -8.11 -5.80 0.43
CA GLY A 97 -8.17 -6.97 -0.44
C GLY A 97 -7.03 -7.96 -0.17
N HIS A 98 -5.81 -7.63 -0.59
CA HIS A 98 -4.66 -8.54 -0.51
C HIS A 98 -3.40 -7.87 0.03
N CYS A 99 -2.53 -8.68 0.66
CA CYS A 99 -1.18 -8.24 1.01
C CYS A 99 -0.29 -8.10 -0.22
N PRO A 100 0.76 -7.26 -0.16
CA PRO A 100 1.76 -7.20 -1.20
C PRO A 100 2.58 -8.49 -1.22
N CYS A 101 3.30 -8.70 -2.32
CA CYS A 101 4.14 -9.87 -2.49
C CYS A 101 5.37 -9.81 -1.57
N ARG A 102 5.86 -10.98 -1.16
CA ARG A 102 7.14 -11.07 -0.45
C ARG A 102 8.31 -10.61 -1.34
N LYS A 103 9.42 -10.21 -0.72
CA LYS A 103 10.66 -9.81 -1.41
C LYS A 103 11.08 -10.83 -2.48
N GLY A 104 11.51 -10.34 -3.64
CA GLY A 104 11.88 -11.15 -4.82
C GLY A 104 10.69 -11.55 -5.71
N LEU A 105 9.48 -11.10 -5.38
CA LEU A 105 8.30 -11.21 -6.21
C LEU A 105 7.74 -9.81 -6.51
N ARG A 106 7.18 -9.63 -7.69
CA ARG A 106 6.42 -8.44 -8.07
C ARG A 106 4.94 -8.77 -8.24
N CYS A 107 4.09 -7.82 -7.90
CA CYS A 107 2.67 -7.90 -8.23
C CYS A 107 2.52 -7.62 -9.73
N ARG A 108 1.75 -8.44 -10.44
CA ARG A 108 1.55 -8.27 -11.88
C ARG A 108 0.09 -8.53 -12.23
N GLU A 109 -0.48 -7.61 -13.01
CA GLU A 109 -1.79 -7.80 -13.60
C GLU A 109 -1.74 -8.91 -14.69
N ILE A 110 -2.61 -9.90 -14.56
CA ILE A 110 -2.74 -11.01 -15.54
C ILE A 110 -4.04 -10.91 -16.33
N LYS A 111 -5.08 -10.37 -15.71
CA LYS A 111 -6.38 -10.05 -16.33
C LYS A 111 -6.89 -8.78 -15.68
N GLU A 112 -7.85 -8.13 -16.33
CA GLU A 112 -8.53 -6.94 -15.82
C GLU A 112 -8.90 -7.10 -14.33
N ASN A 113 -8.32 -6.23 -13.49
CA ASN A 113 -8.52 -6.20 -12.03
C ASN A 113 -8.07 -7.48 -11.28
N ARG A 114 -7.21 -8.31 -11.88
CA ARG A 114 -6.64 -9.52 -11.27
C ARG A 114 -5.12 -9.46 -11.29
N HIS A 115 -4.57 -9.16 -10.12
CA HIS A 115 -3.14 -9.07 -9.88
C HIS A 115 -2.66 -10.28 -9.08
N ILE A 116 -1.53 -10.87 -9.48
CA ILE A 116 -0.89 -11.95 -8.71
C ILE A 116 0.61 -11.75 -8.55
N CYS A 117 1.18 -12.39 -7.54
CA CYS A 117 2.61 -12.39 -7.29
C CYS A 117 3.36 -13.29 -8.26
N VAL A 118 4.27 -12.70 -9.04
CA VAL A 118 5.15 -13.40 -9.99
C VAL A 118 6.61 -13.13 -9.65
N THR A 119 7.52 -13.98 -10.14
CA THR A 119 8.95 -13.75 -9.97
C THR A 119 9.39 -12.46 -10.66
N GLU A 120 10.20 -11.68 -9.96
CA GLU A 120 10.98 -10.59 -10.53
C GLU A 120 11.92 -11.21 -11.57
N LYS A 121 11.76 -10.84 -12.84
CA LYS A 121 12.54 -11.34 -13.99
C LYS A 121 13.24 -10.15 -14.60
#